data_AF-A0A1S8CGE9-F1
#
_entry.id   AF-A0A1S8CGE9-F1
#
_cell.length_a   1.000
_cell.length_b   1.000
_cell.length_c   1.000
_cell.angle_alpha   90.00
_cell.angle_beta   90.00
_cell.angle_gamma   90.00
#
_symmetry.space_group_name_H-M   'P 1'
#
loop_
_entity.id
_entity.type
_entity.pdbx_description
1 polymer ?
#
loop_
_entity_poly.entity_id
_entity_poly.type
_entity_poly.pdbx_seq_one_letter_code
_entity_poly.pdbx_strand_id
1 'polypeptide(L)'
;MTTFVLVADYRNATDRLLTLANAHFYACVTHSERRSWRSCAQRHLAELENLGCKRASERDRRCFTRACQLLRERIAMVDPHGEVLLPTSVVVDR
;
A
#
# COMPACT_ATOMS: atom_id res chain seq x y z
N MET A 1 -15.48 -2.41 -10.53
CA MET A 1 -16.09 -3.77 -10.50
C MET A 1 -15.16 -4.67 -9.70
N THR A 2 -15.68 -5.51 -8.81
CA THR A 2 -14.86 -6.41 -7.98
C THR A 2 -14.46 -7.66 -8.77
N THR A 3 -13.17 -7.98 -8.79
CA THR A 3 -12.64 -9.20 -9.42
C THR A 3 -12.47 -10.28 -8.36
N PHE A 4 -13.17 -11.41 -8.50
CA PHE A 4 -13.09 -12.49 -7.52
C PHE A 4 -11.94 -13.45 -7.82
N VAL A 5 -11.16 -13.78 -6.80
CA VAL A 5 -9.99 -14.67 -6.89
C VAL A 5 -10.02 -15.79 -5.85
N LEU A 6 -9.13 -16.77 -6.01
CA LEU A 6 -8.92 -17.83 -5.03
C LEU A 6 -8.28 -17.29 -3.75
N VAL A 7 -8.42 -18.02 -2.64
CA VAL A 7 -7.85 -17.61 -1.34
C VAL A 7 -6.34 -17.45 -1.41
N ALA A 8 -5.65 -18.33 -2.15
CA ALA A 8 -4.20 -18.24 -2.34
C ALA A 8 -3.80 -16.93 -3.02
N ASP A 9 -4.47 -16.56 -4.11
CA ASP A 9 -4.19 -15.32 -4.84
C ASP A 9 -4.53 -14.08 -4.01
N TYR A 10 -5.60 -14.14 -3.22
CA TYR A 10 -5.98 -13.06 -2.32
C TYR A 10 -4.92 -12.81 -1.22
N ARG A 11 -4.36 -13.88 -0.66
CA ARG A 11 -3.24 -13.80 0.30
C ARG A 11 -1.96 -13.30 -0.37
N ASN A 12 -1.63 -13.82 -1.55
CA ASN A 12 -0.50 -13.35 -2.35
C ASN A 12 -0.61 -11.85 -2.68
N ALA A 13 -1.82 -11.37 -3.02
CA ALA A 13 -2.07 -9.95 -3.23
C ALA A 13 -1.84 -9.13 -1.95
N THR A 14 -2.29 -9.64 -0.80
CA THR A 14 -2.04 -9.04 0.52
C THR A 14 -0.53 -8.90 0.79
N ASP A 15 0.24 -9.97 0.56
CA ASP A 15 1.69 -9.98 0.79
C ASP A 15 2.43 -9.01 -0.15
N ARG A 16 1.99 -8.90 -1.41
CA ARG A 16 2.53 -7.91 -2.36
C ARG A 16 2.29 -6.48 -1.89
N LEU A 17 1.07 -6.17 -1.43
CA LEU A 17 0.75 -4.86 -0.87
C LEU A 17 1.63 -4.52 0.35
N LEU A 18 1.81 -5.49 1.26
CA LEU A 18 2.67 -5.32 2.43
C LEU A 18 4.15 -5.17 2.07
N THR A 19 4.63 -5.91 1.07
CA THR A 19 6.01 -5.81 0.57
C THR A 19 6.29 -4.44 -0.05
N LEU A 20 5.35 -3.93 -0.85
CA LEU A 20 5.41 -2.58 -1.41
C LEU A 20 5.43 -1.50 -0.31
N ALA A 21 4.58 -1.65 0.70
CA ALA A 21 4.42 -0.66 1.77
C ALA A 21 5.58 -0.65 2.78
N ASN A 22 6.28 -1.77 2.95
CA ASN A 22 7.36 -1.90 3.93
C ASN A 22 8.71 -2.03 3.23
N ALA A 23 9.03 -3.22 2.70
CA ALA A 23 10.36 -3.53 2.20
C ALA A 23 10.81 -2.57 1.09
N HIS A 24 9.97 -2.35 0.08
CA HIS A 24 10.33 -1.47 -1.03
C HIS A 24 10.37 0.00 -0.62
N PHE A 25 9.41 0.46 0.18
CA PHE A 25 9.39 1.85 0.67
C PHE A 25 10.68 2.22 1.42
N TYR A 26 11.10 1.38 2.38
CA TYR A 26 12.29 1.65 3.18
C TYR A 26 13.61 1.40 2.43
N ALA A 27 13.59 0.65 1.33
CA ALA A 27 14.76 0.46 0.49
C ALA A 27 15.07 1.66 -0.42
N CYS A 28 14.10 2.55 -0.67
CA CYS A 28 14.29 3.73 -1.52
C CYS A 28 15.00 4.87 -0.76
N VAL A 29 16.27 5.11 -1.07
CA VAL A 29 17.11 6.10 -0.37
C VAL A 29 17.17 7.44 -1.08
N THR A 30 16.97 7.47 -2.39
CA THR A 30 16.97 8.69 -3.23
C THR A 30 15.56 9.16 -3.60
N HIS A 31 15.43 10.43 -3.99
CA HIS A 31 14.17 11.00 -4.48
C HIS A 31 13.69 10.31 -5.78
N SER A 32 14.61 9.98 -6.68
CA SER A 32 14.26 9.27 -7.94
C SER A 32 13.73 7.86 -7.68
N GLU A 33 14.32 7.12 -6.74
CA GLU A 33 13.81 5.82 -6.30
C GLU A 33 12.43 5.95 -5.67
N ARG A 34 12.24 6.90 -4.74
CA ARG A 34 10.94 7.13 -4.10
C ARG A 34 9.86 7.54 -5.08
N ARG A 35 10.18 8.40 -6.06
CA ARG A 35 9.26 8.78 -7.15
C ARG A 35 8.86 7.56 -7.99
N SER A 36 9.84 6.74 -8.35
CA SER A 36 9.60 5.52 -9.15
C SER A 36 8.76 4.51 -8.36
N TRP A 37 9.10 4.29 -7.09
CA TRP A 37 8.34 3.47 -6.16
C TRP A 37 6.91 3.96 -6.02
N ARG A 38 6.68 5.26 -5.82
CA ARG A 38 5.33 5.83 -5.69
C ARG A 38 4.47 5.52 -6.91
N SER A 39 5.00 5.73 -8.11
CA SER A 39 4.28 5.45 -9.35
C SER A 39 3.94 3.96 -9.49
N CYS A 40 4.89 3.06 -9.20
CA CYS A 40 4.65 1.62 -9.21
C CYS A 40 3.65 1.18 -8.14
N ALA A 41 3.75 1.72 -6.93
CA ALA A 41 2.86 1.43 -5.81
C ALA A 41 1.41 1.87 -6.12
N GLN A 42 1.22 3.05 -6.74
CA GLN A 42 -0.09 3.52 -7.17
C GLN A 42 -0.74 2.57 -8.20
N ARG A 43 0.03 2.12 -9.19
CA ARG A 43 -0.46 1.17 -10.20
C ARG A 43 -0.87 -0.16 -9.58
N HIS A 44 0.00 -0.74 -8.74
CA HIS A 44 -0.32 -2.00 -8.07
C HIS A 44 -1.49 -1.89 -7.09
N LEU A 45 -1.63 -0.76 -6.40
CA LEU A 45 -2.80 -0.54 -5.56
C LEU A 45 -4.08 -0.53 -6.38
N ALA A 46 -4.12 0.20 -7.50
CA ALA A 46 -5.30 0.26 -8.36
C ALA A 46 -5.67 -1.11 -8.96
N GLU A 47 -4.67 -1.91 -9.32
CA GLU A 47 -4.84 -3.29 -9.82
C GLU A 47 -5.41 -4.23 -8.74
N LEU A 48 -4.90 -4.13 -7.52
CA LEU A 48 -5.17 -5.11 -6.46
C LEU A 48 -6.35 -4.73 -5.56
N GLU A 49 -6.60 -3.45 -5.30
CA GLU A 49 -7.56 -3.01 -4.25
C GLU A 49 -9.00 -3.45 -4.48
N ASN A 50 -9.36 -3.77 -5.73
CA ASN A 50 -10.68 -4.23 -6.14
C ASN A 50 -10.83 -5.76 -6.14
N LEU A 51 -9.82 -6.50 -5.65
CA LEU A 51 -9.92 -7.94 -5.50
C LEU A 51 -10.90 -8.32 -4.39
N GLY A 52 -11.73 -9.31 -4.67
CA GLY A 52 -12.59 -9.97 -3.70
C GLY A 52 -12.27 -11.45 -3.60
N CYS A 53 -12.58 -12.07 -2.46
CA CYS A 53 -12.49 -13.52 -2.32
C CYS A 53 -13.67 -14.07 -1.53
N LYS A 54 -14.49 -14.92 -2.19
CA LYS A 54 -15.71 -15.49 -1.59
C LYS A 54 -15.39 -16.39 -0.39
N ARG A 55 -14.25 -17.08 -0.42
CA ARG A 55 -13.83 -18.06 0.60
C ARG A 55 -12.77 -17.52 1.57
N ALA A 56 -12.41 -16.24 1.48
CA ALA A 56 -11.50 -15.62 2.43
C ALA A 56 -12.11 -15.63 3.83
N SER A 57 -11.30 -15.96 4.83
CA SER A 57 -11.69 -15.81 6.22
C SER A 57 -11.80 -14.34 6.60
N GLU A 58 -12.45 -14.04 7.73
CA GLU A 58 -12.50 -12.68 8.27
C GLU A 58 -11.10 -12.11 8.53
N ARG A 59 -10.17 -12.96 8.98
CA ARG A 59 -8.76 -12.59 9.15
C ARG A 59 -8.13 -12.17 7.82
N ASP A 60 -8.32 -12.96 6.77
CA ASP A 60 -7.77 -12.65 5.44
C ASP A 60 -8.28 -11.29 4.94
N ARG A 61 -9.58 -11.01 5.09
CA ARG A 61 -10.19 -9.73 4.69
C ARG A 61 -9.61 -8.55 5.47
N ARG A 62 -9.47 -8.68 6.79
CA ARG A 62 -8.87 -7.63 7.64
C ARG A 62 -7.41 -7.37 7.26
N CYS A 63 -6.63 -8.41 7.04
CA CYS A 63 -5.24 -8.29 6.61
C CYS A 63 -5.15 -7.56 5.26
N PHE A 64 -5.99 -7.93 4.28
CA PHE A 64 -6.04 -7.27 2.99
C PHE A 64 -6.43 -5.79 3.09
N THR A 65 -7.51 -5.46 3.81
CA THR A 65 -7.92 -4.07 4.02
C THR A 65 -6.82 -3.25 4.69
N ARG A 66 -6.16 -3.82 5.71
CA ARG A 66 -5.05 -3.14 6.40
C ARG A 66 -3.85 -2.93 5.48
N ALA A 67 -3.53 -3.91 4.63
CA ALA A 67 -2.44 -3.80 3.66
C ALA A 67 -2.71 -2.69 2.62
N CYS A 68 -3.94 -2.63 2.09
CA CYS A 68 -4.36 -1.53 1.19
C CYS A 68 -4.25 -0.17 1.89
N GLN A 69 -4.74 -0.04 3.12
CA GLN A 69 -4.65 1.20 3.89
C GLN A 69 -3.20 1.63 4.12
N LEU A 70 -2.35 0.70 4.58
CA LEU A 70 -0.95 0.99 4.84
C LEU A 70 -0.23 1.46 3.57
N LEU A 71 -0.47 0.81 2.43
CA LEU A 71 0.12 1.24 1.17
C LEU A 71 -0.36 2.64 0.75
N ARG A 72 -1.65 2.97 0.93
CA ARG A 72 -2.18 4.32 0.69
C ARG A 72 -1.51 5.37 1.57
N GLU A 73 -1.35 5.08 2.85
CA GLU A 73 -0.66 5.97 3.80
C GLU A 73 0.78 6.22 3.35
N ARG A 74 1.53 5.18 2.97
CA ARG A 74 2.90 5.31 2.46
C ARG A 74 2.97 6.11 1.15
N ILE A 75 2.04 5.87 0.21
CA ILE A 75 1.95 6.64 -1.03
C ILE A 75 1.69 8.12 -0.72
N ALA A 76 0.83 8.41 0.27
CA ALA A 76 0.49 9.77 0.66
C ALA A 76 1.68 10.52 1.30
N MET A 77 2.57 9.82 2.00
CA MET A 77 3.85 10.37 2.49
C MET A 77 4.82 10.76 1.36
N VAL A 78 4.54 10.32 0.12
CA VAL A 78 5.39 10.34 -1.08
C VAL A 78 5.78 11.67 -1.74
N ASP A 79 4.91 12.68 -1.83
CA ASP A 79 4.87 13.66 -2.96
C ASP A 79 5.17 13.13 -4.42
N PRO A 80 4.89 13.89 -5.50
CA PRO A 80 5.19 13.44 -6.87
C PRO A 80 6.67 13.54 -7.30
N HIS A 81 7.49 14.28 -6.55
CA HIS A 81 8.92 14.48 -6.79
C HIS A 81 9.80 13.48 -6.01
N GLY A 82 9.22 12.72 -5.09
CA GLY A 82 9.91 11.74 -4.24
C GLY A 82 10.35 12.29 -2.89
N GLU A 83 9.79 13.43 -2.47
CA GLU A 83 9.99 14.03 -1.15
C GLU A 83 9.14 13.34 -0.09
N VAL A 84 9.75 12.96 1.03
CA VAL A 84 8.98 12.41 2.15
C VAL A 84 8.31 13.54 2.91
N LEU A 85 7.00 13.62 2.77
CA LEU A 85 6.14 14.50 3.54
C LEU A 85 6.09 13.96 4.98
N LEU A 86 6.79 14.64 5.89
CA LEU A 86 6.64 14.36 7.32
C LEU A 86 5.18 14.60 7.72
N PRO A 87 4.61 13.79 8.63
CA PRO A 87 3.35 14.17 9.27
C PRO A 87 3.60 15.51 9.93
N THR A 88 2.89 16.56 9.50
CA THR A 88 2.95 17.85 10.17
C THR A 88 2.64 17.56 11.62
N SER A 89 3.65 17.70 12.50
CA SER A 89 3.43 17.65 13.93
C SER A 89 2.39 18.72 14.21
N VAL A 90 1.16 18.29 14.51
CA VAL A 90 0.16 19.18 15.07
C VAL A 90 0.77 19.59 16.39
N VAL A 91 1.38 20.77 16.42
CA VAL A 91 1.78 21.43 17.66
C VAL A 91 0.46 21.71 18.36
N VAL A 92 0.05 20.80 19.24
CA VAL A 92 -1.00 21.08 20.21
C VAL A 92 -0.36 21.99 21.24
N ASP A 93 -0.50 23.29 21.01
CA ASP A 93 -0.25 24.29 22.04
C ASP A 93 -1.21 23.99 23.21
N ARG A 94 -0.67 23.88 24.42
CA ARG A 94 -1.41 23.54 25.64
C ARG A 94 -1.73 24.81 26.41
#